data_AF-A0A1G2T4F0-F1
#
_entry.id   AF-A0A1G2T4F0-F1
#
_cell.length_a   1.000
_cell.length_b   1.000
_cell.length_c   1.000
_cell.angle_alpha   90.00
_cell.angle_beta   90.00
_cell.angle_gamma   90.00
#
_symmetry.space_group_name_H-M   'P 1'
#
loop_
_entity.id
_entity.type
_entity.pdbx_description
1 polymer ?
#
loop_
_entity_poly.entity_id
_entity_poly.type
_entity_poly.pdbx_seq_one_letter_code
_entity_poly.pdbx_strand_id
1 'polypeptide(L)'
;MRRIILKEGPLVFLRNVLVMEVVAAIFLYAISFLQNYEMLYRNWGLAELVRYDIFLIVAFSSFQLVYVSLLFLDWYFAHFEINEKEITKKSGLMFRHRKSTSLSDVVSIETYHSPLGRMMRHATIIIHHSGGNTTKIKNVSNADEYVHVLKQMSHNSSGRLSARDVSRMIEEGEGFLTEFKETLRYDRRRRIVSKEVERMVMKTIVAFLNAKGGTLLIGVSDDGEIVGLEDDYQTLPKKNRDGFENHLSMLVKTMIGLPFAKYVSVKFEKINDREVCLVSVGESHRPAYLHNNDQKEDFFVRVGNSTQPFSMSETEEYIRTRWT
;
A
#
# COMPACT_ATOMS: atom_id res chain seq x y z
N MET A 1 10.49 -5.43 -3.34
CA MET A 1 9.28 -4.79 -3.90
C MET A 1 8.13 -5.76 -3.71
N ARG A 2 7.25 -5.50 -2.74
CA ARG A 2 6.04 -6.34 -2.56
C ARG A 2 5.05 -5.97 -3.66
N ARG A 3 4.69 -6.95 -4.48
CA ARG A 3 3.67 -6.83 -5.52
C ARG A 3 2.44 -7.60 -5.07
N ILE A 4 1.30 -6.93 -4.96
CA ILE A 4 0.03 -7.57 -4.60
C ILE A 4 -0.79 -7.76 -5.87
N ILE A 5 -1.27 -8.98 -6.08
CA ILE A 5 -2.17 -9.31 -7.18
C ILE A 5 -3.57 -9.49 -6.60
N LEU A 6 -4.51 -8.66 -7.06
CA LEU A 6 -5.91 -8.70 -6.70
C LEU A 6 -6.73 -9.12 -7.90
N LYS A 7 -7.58 -10.13 -7.71
CA LYS A 7 -8.53 -10.58 -8.73
C LYS A 7 -9.96 -10.20 -8.34
N GLU A 8 -10.77 -9.91 -9.34
CA GLU A 8 -12.20 -9.80 -9.15
C GLU A 8 -12.79 -11.20 -8.94
N GLY A 9 -13.62 -11.38 -7.92
CA GLY A 9 -14.17 -12.71 -7.64
C GLY A 9 -15.24 -13.16 -8.65
N PRO A 10 -15.69 -14.43 -8.55
CA PRO A 10 -16.52 -15.10 -9.56
C PRO A 10 -17.93 -14.50 -9.77
N LEU A 11 -18.49 -13.76 -8.80
CA LEU A 11 -19.78 -13.08 -8.97
C LEU A 11 -19.76 -12.04 -10.09
N VAL A 12 -18.59 -11.52 -10.45
CA VAL A 12 -18.46 -10.59 -11.58
C VAL A 12 -18.70 -11.31 -12.90
N PHE A 13 -18.09 -12.49 -13.07
CA PHE A 13 -18.34 -13.37 -14.22
C PHE A 13 -19.81 -13.79 -14.27
N LEU A 14 -20.36 -14.30 -13.15
CA LEU A 14 -21.75 -14.78 -13.11
C LEU A 14 -22.76 -13.68 -13.48
N ARG A 15 -22.56 -12.45 -12.99
CA ARG A 15 -23.39 -11.30 -13.36
C ARG A 15 -23.30 -11.01 -14.86
N ASN A 16 -22.09 -11.02 -15.43
CA ASN A 16 -21.90 -10.73 -16.85
C ASN A 16 -22.58 -11.79 -17.74
N VAL A 17 -22.50 -13.07 -17.35
CA VAL A 17 -23.25 -14.15 -18.02
C VAL A 17 -24.75 -13.88 -17.98
N LEU A 18 -25.31 -13.60 -16.79
CA LEU A 18 -26.75 -13.35 -16.64
C LEU A 18 -27.23 -12.12 -17.45
N VAL A 19 -26.48 -11.02 -17.39
CA VAL A 19 -26.81 -9.80 -18.15
C VAL A 19 -26.79 -10.10 -19.65
N MET A 20 -25.80 -10.84 -20.13
CA MET A 20 -25.77 -11.18 -21.55
C MET A 20 -26.91 -12.10 -21.93
N GLU A 21 -27.22 -13.13 -21.15
CA GLU A 21 -28.34 -14.04 -21.46
C GLU A 21 -29.64 -13.25 -21.68
N VAL A 22 -29.91 -12.26 -20.82
CA VAL A 22 -31.07 -11.37 -20.98
C VAL A 22 -30.96 -10.53 -22.26
N VAL A 23 -29.80 -9.92 -22.54
CA VAL A 23 -29.58 -9.10 -23.74
C VAL A 23 -29.70 -9.94 -25.01
N ALA A 24 -29.11 -11.13 -25.05
CA ALA A 24 -29.17 -12.07 -26.15
C ALA A 24 -30.60 -12.54 -26.39
N ALA A 25 -31.36 -12.86 -25.35
CA ALA A 25 -32.77 -13.23 -25.46
C ALA A 25 -33.60 -12.08 -26.07
N ILE A 26 -33.42 -10.84 -25.58
CA ILE A 26 -34.12 -9.67 -26.13
C ILE A 26 -33.72 -9.43 -27.59
N PHE A 27 -32.44 -9.54 -27.91
CA PHE A 27 -31.93 -9.33 -29.27
C PHE A 27 -32.45 -10.37 -30.26
N LEU A 28 -32.39 -11.65 -29.89
CA LEU A 28 -32.93 -12.75 -30.72
C LEU A 28 -34.45 -12.65 -30.87
N TYR A 29 -35.15 -12.23 -29.82
CA TYR A 29 -36.58 -11.94 -29.90
C TYR A 29 -36.86 -10.78 -30.85
N ALA A 30 -36.10 -9.68 -30.79
CA ALA A 30 -36.27 -8.54 -31.69
C ALA A 30 -35.99 -8.91 -33.16
N ILE A 31 -34.94 -9.68 -33.44
CA ILE A 31 -34.63 -10.13 -34.80
C ILE A 31 -35.72 -11.06 -35.35
N SER A 32 -36.41 -11.82 -34.49
CA SER A 32 -37.51 -12.71 -34.92
C SER A 32 -38.65 -11.96 -35.63
N PHE A 33 -38.80 -10.66 -35.37
CA PHE A 33 -39.77 -9.81 -36.09
C PHE A 33 -39.28 -9.34 -37.45
N LEU A 34 -37.97 -9.30 -37.69
CA LEU A 34 -37.37 -8.80 -38.93
C LEU A 34 -37.18 -9.91 -39.96
N GLN A 35 -36.81 -11.11 -39.52
CA GLN A 35 -36.54 -12.25 -40.40
C GLN A 35 -37.05 -13.56 -39.82
N ASN A 36 -37.65 -14.38 -40.68
CA ASN A 36 -37.99 -15.75 -40.33
C ASN A 36 -36.72 -16.62 -40.37
N TYR A 37 -36.26 -17.03 -39.19
CA TYR A 37 -35.09 -17.87 -39.01
C TYR A 37 -35.17 -19.20 -39.76
N GLU A 38 -36.36 -19.77 -39.92
CA GLU A 38 -36.56 -21.02 -40.66
C GLU A 38 -36.32 -20.82 -42.17
N MET A 39 -36.71 -19.67 -42.70
CA MET A 39 -36.51 -19.34 -44.12
C MET A 39 -35.02 -19.12 -44.43
N LEU A 40 -34.28 -18.44 -43.56
CA LEU A 40 -32.82 -18.30 -43.64
C LEU A 40 -32.12 -19.66 -43.63
N TYR A 41 -32.52 -20.53 -42.70
CA TYR A 41 -31.97 -21.87 -42.57
C TYR A 41 -32.15 -22.72 -43.84
N ARG A 42 -33.36 -22.71 -44.42
CA ARG A 42 -33.66 -23.42 -45.67
C ARG A 42 -32.83 -22.89 -46.85
N ASN A 43 -32.61 -21.57 -46.93
CA ASN A 43 -31.83 -20.95 -48.00
C ASN A 43 -30.34 -21.31 -47.97
N TRP A 44 -29.80 -21.72 -46.83
CA TRP A 44 -28.41 -22.20 -46.71
C TRP A 44 -28.24 -23.68 -47.09
N GLY A 45 -29.29 -24.37 -47.56
CA GLY A 45 -29.21 -25.77 -47.99
C GLY A 45 -29.02 -26.78 -46.86
N LEU A 46 -29.13 -26.34 -45.60
CA LEU A 46 -28.91 -27.19 -44.42
C LEU A 46 -30.09 -28.11 -44.11
N ALA A 47 -31.24 -27.86 -44.72
CA ALA A 47 -32.49 -28.60 -44.48
C ALA A 47 -32.42 -30.09 -44.90
N GLU A 48 -31.48 -30.46 -45.77
CA GLU A 48 -31.25 -31.85 -46.18
C GLU A 48 -30.41 -32.65 -45.16
N LEU A 49 -29.66 -31.96 -44.29
CA LEU A 49 -28.72 -32.59 -43.36
C LEU A 49 -29.30 -32.75 -41.95
N VAL A 50 -30.03 -31.75 -41.45
CA VAL A 50 -30.49 -31.69 -40.06
C VAL A 50 -31.91 -31.14 -40.04
N ARG A 51 -32.73 -31.51 -39.04
CA ARG A 51 -34.03 -30.86 -38.82
C ARG A 51 -33.82 -29.47 -38.24
N TYR A 52 -34.64 -28.50 -38.64
CA TYR A 52 -34.55 -27.12 -38.16
C TYR A 52 -34.49 -27.01 -36.62
N ASP A 53 -35.34 -27.75 -35.90
CA ASP A 53 -35.38 -27.75 -34.44
C ASP A 53 -34.03 -28.18 -33.83
N ILE A 54 -33.41 -29.22 -34.39
CA ILE A 54 -32.12 -29.75 -33.93
C ILE A 54 -31.00 -28.75 -34.25
N PHE A 55 -31.03 -28.19 -35.46
CA PHE A 55 -30.07 -27.15 -35.86
C PHE A 55 -30.14 -25.96 -34.91
N LEU A 56 -31.33 -25.47 -34.57
CA LEU A 56 -31.51 -24.34 -33.68
C LEU A 56 -30.93 -24.62 -32.29
N ILE A 57 -31.21 -25.80 -31.72
CA ILE A 57 -30.66 -26.21 -30.41
C ILE A 57 -29.13 -26.27 -30.45
N VAL A 58 -28.54 -26.89 -31.48
CA VAL A 58 -27.09 -27.05 -31.61
C VAL A 58 -26.40 -25.71 -31.86
N ALA A 59 -26.95 -24.87 -32.74
CA ALA A 59 -26.43 -23.55 -33.05
C ALA A 59 -26.47 -22.65 -31.80
N PHE A 60 -27.59 -22.65 -31.06
CA PHE A 60 -27.71 -21.88 -29.82
C PHE A 60 -26.76 -22.40 -28.74
N SER A 61 -26.69 -23.71 -28.53
CA SER A 61 -25.81 -24.32 -27.51
C SER A 61 -24.34 -24.08 -27.81
N SER A 62 -23.92 -24.19 -29.07
CA SER A 62 -22.53 -23.91 -29.48
C SER A 62 -22.19 -22.43 -29.33
N PHE A 63 -23.08 -21.52 -29.73
CA PHE A 63 -22.91 -20.09 -29.52
C PHE A 63 -22.78 -19.77 -28.03
N GLN A 64 -23.66 -20.30 -27.18
CA GLN A 64 -23.65 -20.07 -25.75
C GLN A 64 -22.36 -20.60 -25.11
N LEU A 65 -21.90 -21.79 -25.49
CA LEU A 65 -20.66 -22.37 -24.99
C LEU A 65 -19.44 -21.51 -25.34
N VAL A 66 -19.31 -21.11 -26.61
CA VAL A 66 -18.22 -20.23 -27.07
C VAL A 66 -18.27 -18.91 -26.33
N TYR A 67 -19.45 -18.30 -26.22
CA TYR A 67 -19.63 -17.02 -25.59
C TYR A 67 -19.29 -17.04 -24.09
N VAL A 68 -19.82 -18.00 -23.32
CA VAL A 68 -19.52 -18.16 -21.90
C VAL A 68 -18.04 -18.43 -21.69
N SER A 69 -17.40 -19.18 -22.59
CA SER A 69 -15.95 -19.43 -22.56
C SER A 69 -15.17 -18.13 -22.76
N LEU A 70 -15.57 -17.27 -23.70
CA LEU A 70 -14.92 -15.96 -23.91
C LEU A 70 -15.09 -15.04 -22.69
N LEU A 71 -16.28 -14.99 -22.09
CA LEU A 71 -16.51 -14.24 -20.85
C LEU A 71 -15.65 -14.78 -19.68
N PHE A 72 -15.54 -16.10 -19.57
CA PHE A 72 -14.74 -16.74 -18.54
C PHE A 72 -13.26 -16.37 -18.70
N LEU A 73 -12.74 -16.46 -19.92
CA LEU A 73 -11.34 -16.12 -20.19
C LEU A 73 -11.05 -14.64 -19.96
N ASP A 74 -11.94 -13.73 -20.39
CA ASP A 74 -11.79 -12.30 -20.11
C ASP A 74 -11.74 -12.01 -18.60
N TRP A 75 -12.63 -12.62 -17.83
CA TRP A 75 -12.62 -12.53 -16.36
C TRP A 75 -11.37 -13.18 -15.75
N TYR A 76 -10.95 -14.35 -16.21
CA TYR A 76 -9.83 -15.11 -15.67
C TYR A 76 -8.49 -14.37 -15.78
N PHE A 77 -8.28 -13.69 -16.92
CA PHE A 77 -7.07 -12.91 -17.18
C PHE A 77 -7.12 -11.50 -16.61
N ALA A 78 -8.30 -10.97 -16.28
CA ALA A 78 -8.44 -9.67 -15.63
C ALA A 78 -7.89 -9.70 -14.20
N HIS A 79 -6.88 -8.86 -13.94
CA HIS A 79 -6.32 -8.71 -12.61
C HIS A 79 -5.80 -7.29 -12.37
N PHE A 80 -5.77 -6.92 -11.09
CA PHE A 80 -5.14 -5.72 -10.58
C PHE A 80 -3.78 -6.07 -10.03
N GLU A 81 -2.78 -5.32 -10.45
CA GLU A 81 -1.43 -5.36 -9.95
C GLU A 81 -1.17 -4.09 -9.16
N ILE A 82 -0.88 -4.25 -7.88
CA ILE A 82 -0.68 -3.15 -6.94
C ILE A 82 0.78 -3.17 -6.51
N ASN A 83 1.45 -2.08 -6.86
CA ASN A 83 2.84 -1.83 -6.52
C ASN A 83 2.92 -0.63 -5.57
N GLU A 84 4.10 -0.35 -5.03
CA GLU A 84 4.32 0.77 -4.09
C GLU A 84 4.01 2.16 -4.69
N LYS A 85 3.98 2.29 -6.02
CA LYS A 85 3.78 3.57 -6.73
C LYS A 85 2.48 3.66 -7.51
N GLU A 86 2.00 2.56 -8.09
CA GLU A 86 0.84 2.56 -8.98
C GLU A 86 -0.05 1.33 -8.82
N ILE A 87 -1.35 1.51 -9.11
CA ILE A 87 -2.36 0.47 -9.27
C ILE A 87 -2.58 0.29 -10.77
N THR A 88 -2.21 -0.86 -11.31
CA THR A 88 -2.40 -1.21 -12.71
C THR A 88 -3.51 -2.24 -12.85
N LYS A 89 -4.56 -1.92 -13.63
CA LYS A 89 -5.50 -2.92 -14.15
C LYS A 89 -4.98 -3.50 -15.46
N LYS A 90 -4.86 -4.82 -15.53
CA LYS A 90 -4.60 -5.59 -16.76
C LYS A 90 -5.86 -6.35 -17.15
N SER A 91 -6.34 -6.15 -18.37
CA SER A 91 -7.54 -6.80 -18.90
C SER A 91 -7.45 -7.02 -20.41
N GLY A 92 -8.33 -7.87 -20.95
CA GLY A 92 -8.44 -8.14 -22.38
C GLY A 92 -7.79 -9.47 -22.78
N LEU A 93 -8.50 -10.20 -23.65
CA LEU A 93 -8.11 -11.52 -24.14
C LEU A 93 -7.11 -11.44 -25.31
N MET A 94 -7.40 -10.59 -26.30
CA MET A 94 -6.63 -10.44 -27.54
C MET A 94 -5.73 -9.19 -27.52
N PHE A 95 -6.25 -8.07 -27.04
CA PHE A 95 -5.50 -6.82 -26.85
C PHE A 95 -5.39 -6.52 -25.36
N ARG A 96 -4.16 -6.56 -24.83
CA ARG A 96 -3.89 -6.29 -23.42
C ARG A 96 -4.06 -4.80 -23.15
N HIS A 97 -5.16 -4.43 -22.50
CA HIS A 97 -5.38 -3.08 -22.01
C HIS A 97 -4.72 -2.92 -20.64
N ARG A 98 -3.92 -1.86 -20.51
CA ARG A 98 -3.28 -1.46 -19.26
C ARG A 98 -3.80 -0.08 -18.86
N LYS A 99 -4.54 -0.01 -17.76
CA LYS A 99 -4.90 1.27 -17.13
C LYS A 99 -4.15 1.40 -15.82
N SER A 100 -3.28 2.40 -15.71
CA SER A 100 -2.52 2.66 -14.49
C SER A 100 -3.02 3.91 -13.78
N THR A 101 -2.93 3.94 -12.46
CA THR A 101 -3.23 5.11 -11.65
C THR A 101 -2.25 5.16 -10.47
N SER A 102 -1.73 6.34 -10.15
CA SER A 102 -0.74 6.50 -9.07
C SER A 102 -1.38 6.26 -7.70
N LEU A 103 -0.67 5.61 -6.78
CA LEU A 103 -1.12 5.50 -5.38
C LEU A 103 -1.02 6.86 -4.65
N SER A 104 -0.15 7.76 -5.11
CA SER A 104 -0.02 9.11 -4.54
C SER A 104 -1.30 9.92 -4.67
N ASP A 105 -2.11 9.62 -5.69
CA ASP A 105 -3.30 10.37 -6.06
C ASP A 105 -4.54 9.86 -5.32
N VAL A 106 -4.41 8.81 -4.51
CA VAL A 106 -5.51 8.22 -3.76
C VAL A 106 -5.92 9.16 -2.62
N VAL A 107 -7.20 9.50 -2.58
CA VAL A 107 -7.83 10.40 -1.58
C VAL A 107 -8.54 9.60 -0.50
N SER A 108 -9.34 8.60 -0.91
CA SER A 108 -10.06 7.74 0.02
C SER A 108 -10.23 6.33 -0.56
N ILE A 109 -10.33 5.36 0.35
CA ILE A 109 -10.58 3.96 0.03
C ILE A 109 -11.76 3.50 0.89
N GLU A 110 -12.84 3.10 0.22
CA GLU A 110 -14.09 2.66 0.83
C GLU A 110 -14.44 1.23 0.39
N THR A 111 -15.19 0.53 1.23
CA THR A 111 -15.75 -0.79 0.91
C THR A 111 -17.25 -0.71 0.76
N TYR A 112 -17.76 -1.35 -0.28
CA TYR A 112 -19.19 -1.50 -0.51
C TYR A 112 -19.56 -2.99 -0.49
N HIS A 113 -20.49 -3.36 0.40
CA HIS A 113 -21.02 -4.72 0.51
C HIS A 113 -22.44 -4.80 -0.03
N SER A 114 -22.59 -5.43 -1.20
CA SER A 114 -23.91 -5.81 -1.71
C SER A 114 -24.56 -6.87 -0.80
N PRO A 115 -25.90 -7.04 -0.82
CA PRO A 115 -26.57 -8.04 0.00
C PRO A 115 -25.98 -9.45 -0.15
N LEU A 116 -25.72 -9.87 -1.40
CA LEU A 116 -25.06 -11.13 -1.71
C LEU A 116 -23.58 -11.15 -1.29
N GLY A 117 -22.90 -10.01 -1.39
CA GLY A 117 -21.52 -9.84 -0.93
C GLY A 117 -21.37 -10.04 0.59
N ARG A 118 -22.32 -9.54 1.39
CA ARG A 118 -22.31 -9.74 2.86
C ARG A 118 -22.38 -11.23 3.23
N MET A 119 -23.24 -11.98 2.55
CA MET A 119 -23.37 -13.43 2.77
C MET A 119 -22.06 -14.17 2.46
N MET A 120 -21.36 -13.76 1.40
CA MET A 120 -20.13 -14.40 0.94
C MET A 120 -18.85 -13.83 1.58
N ARG A 121 -18.94 -12.84 2.48
CA ARG A 121 -17.79 -12.07 3.01
C ARG A 121 -16.94 -11.39 1.93
N HIS A 122 -17.60 -10.94 0.87
CA HIS A 122 -16.97 -10.23 -0.23
C HIS A 122 -17.39 -8.76 -0.25
N ALA A 123 -16.50 -7.89 -0.73
CA ALA A 123 -16.78 -6.46 -0.90
C ALA A 123 -16.30 -5.93 -2.24
N THR A 124 -16.81 -4.77 -2.64
CA THR A 124 -16.22 -3.96 -3.70
C THR A 124 -15.34 -2.90 -3.06
N ILE A 125 -14.05 -2.89 -3.39
CA ILE A 125 -13.11 -1.84 -2.97
C ILE A 125 -13.26 -0.68 -3.96
N ILE A 126 -13.55 0.50 -3.44
CA ILE A 126 -13.70 1.73 -4.22
C ILE A 126 -12.58 2.68 -3.81
N ILE A 127 -11.73 3.04 -4.77
CA ILE A 127 -10.59 3.92 -4.58
C ILE A 127 -10.89 5.24 -5.30
N HIS A 128 -10.95 6.32 -4.55
CA HIS A 128 -11.17 7.68 -5.06
C HIS A 128 -9.83 8.35 -5.31
N HIS A 129 -9.67 8.94 -6.49
CA HIS A 129 -8.45 9.63 -6.90
C HIS A 129 -8.67 11.16 -6.92
N SER A 130 -7.59 11.92 -6.75
CA SER A 130 -7.59 13.39 -6.69
C SER A 130 -8.19 14.05 -7.93
N GLY A 131 -8.05 13.43 -9.10
CA GLY A 131 -8.65 13.86 -10.36
C GLY A 131 -10.14 13.54 -10.52
N GLY A 132 -10.85 13.14 -9.46
CA GLY A 132 -12.29 12.79 -9.48
C GLY A 132 -12.60 11.40 -10.06
N ASN A 133 -11.61 10.72 -10.61
CA ASN A 133 -11.76 9.36 -11.13
C ASN A 133 -11.85 8.33 -10.00
N THR A 134 -12.54 7.21 -10.26
CA THR A 134 -12.62 6.09 -9.30
C THR A 134 -12.10 4.79 -9.90
N THR A 135 -11.40 3.99 -9.09
CA THR A 135 -11.01 2.61 -9.41
C THR A 135 -11.82 1.67 -8.54
N LYS A 136 -12.55 0.74 -9.16
CA LYS A 136 -13.40 -0.22 -8.45
C LYS A 136 -12.86 -1.63 -8.67
N ILE A 137 -12.54 -2.32 -7.58
CA ILE A 137 -12.16 -3.74 -7.59
C ILE A 137 -13.35 -4.51 -7.01
N LYS A 138 -14.05 -5.26 -7.87
CA LYS A 138 -15.34 -5.87 -7.53
C LYS A 138 -15.17 -7.26 -6.92
N ASN A 139 -16.03 -7.58 -5.95
CA ASN A 139 -16.17 -8.92 -5.40
C ASN A 139 -14.87 -9.52 -4.86
N VAL A 140 -14.17 -8.76 -4.02
CA VAL A 140 -12.90 -9.15 -3.38
C VAL A 140 -13.20 -9.87 -2.07
N SER A 141 -12.61 -11.05 -1.88
CA SER A 141 -12.59 -11.77 -0.60
C SER A 141 -11.62 -11.11 0.37
N ASN A 142 -11.94 -11.05 1.67
CA ASN A 142 -11.11 -10.39 2.70
C ASN A 142 -10.76 -8.93 2.33
N ALA A 143 -11.73 -8.20 1.79
CA ALA A 143 -11.51 -6.84 1.29
C ALA A 143 -10.91 -5.89 2.34
N ASP A 144 -11.26 -6.06 3.61
CA ASP A 144 -10.77 -5.22 4.73
C ASP A 144 -9.25 -5.33 4.92
N GLU A 145 -8.67 -6.52 4.74
CA GLU A 145 -7.23 -6.75 4.80
C GLU A 145 -6.51 -5.98 3.68
N TYR A 146 -7.02 -6.08 2.45
CA TYR A 146 -6.49 -5.35 1.31
C TYR A 146 -6.66 -3.84 1.46
N VAL A 147 -7.77 -3.37 2.03
CA VAL A 147 -8.01 -1.94 2.28
C VAL A 147 -7.00 -1.39 3.28
N HIS A 148 -6.71 -2.13 4.36
CA HIS A 148 -5.69 -1.71 5.33
C HIS A 148 -4.32 -1.58 4.66
N VAL A 149 -3.93 -2.58 3.87
CA VAL A 149 -2.66 -2.55 3.12
C VAL A 149 -2.64 -1.41 2.10
N LEU A 150 -3.74 -1.16 1.38
CA LEU A 150 -3.84 -0.07 0.41
C LEU A 150 -3.80 1.31 1.05
N LYS A 151 -4.44 1.49 2.21
CA LYS A 151 -4.34 2.73 2.99
C LYS A 151 -2.91 2.96 3.43
N GLN A 152 -2.24 1.94 3.97
CA GLN A 152 -0.83 2.05 4.36
C GLN A 152 0.08 2.37 3.17
N MET A 153 -0.12 1.71 2.02
CA MET A 153 0.63 1.97 0.79
C MET A 153 0.36 3.36 0.23
N SER A 154 -0.90 3.83 0.26
CA SER A 154 -1.28 5.19 -0.12
C SER A 154 -0.64 6.23 0.80
N HIS A 155 -0.68 6.07 2.12
CA HIS A 155 -0.01 6.97 3.06
C HIS A 155 1.52 7.01 2.85
N ASN A 156 2.13 5.86 2.57
CA ASN A 156 3.55 5.77 2.28
C ASN A 156 3.93 6.45 0.95
N SER A 157 3.10 6.28 -0.09
CA SER A 157 3.36 6.79 -1.44
C SER A 157 2.93 8.23 -1.68
N SER A 158 1.87 8.71 -1.01
CA SER A 158 1.40 10.10 -1.08
C SER A 158 2.32 11.06 -0.32
N GLY A 159 3.28 10.58 0.47
CA GLY A 159 4.20 11.47 1.17
C GLY A 159 3.57 12.37 2.24
N ARG A 160 2.25 12.32 2.44
CA ARG A 160 1.49 13.20 3.35
C ARG A 160 0.94 12.39 4.53
N LEU A 161 1.63 12.47 5.67
CA LEU A 161 1.01 12.22 6.97
C LEU A 161 0.29 13.53 7.31
N SER A 162 -1.01 13.52 7.57
CA SER A 162 -1.69 14.77 7.92
C SER A 162 -1.38 15.15 9.37
N ALA A 163 -1.47 16.43 9.72
CA ALA A 163 -1.37 16.88 11.11
C ALA A 163 -2.30 16.11 12.07
N ARG A 164 -3.45 15.62 11.60
CA ARG A 164 -4.37 14.77 12.39
C ARG A 164 -3.78 13.41 12.70
N ASP A 165 -3.08 12.81 11.74
CA ASP A 165 -2.43 11.51 11.93
C ASP A 165 -1.29 11.64 12.94
N VAL A 166 -0.49 12.72 12.86
CA VAL A 166 0.58 12.99 13.84
C VAL A 166 0.01 13.24 15.23
N SER A 167 -1.07 14.02 15.34
CA SER A 167 -1.74 14.28 16.62
C SER A 167 -2.26 12.99 17.24
N ARG A 168 -2.85 12.10 16.45
CA ARG A 168 -3.28 10.78 16.92
C ARG A 168 -2.12 9.90 17.38
N MET A 169 -0.98 9.91 16.68
CA MET A 169 0.21 9.17 17.13
C MET A 169 0.74 9.70 18.47
N ILE A 170 0.67 11.01 18.68
CA ILE A 170 1.03 11.64 19.95
C ILE A 170 0.06 11.20 21.06
N GLU A 171 -1.25 11.18 20.79
CA GLU A 171 -2.27 10.70 21.73
C GLU A 171 -2.13 9.21 22.07
N GLU A 172 -1.75 8.37 21.10
CA GLU A 172 -1.50 6.93 21.30
C GLU A 172 -0.21 6.68 22.11
N GLY A 173 0.71 7.64 22.16
CA GLY A 173 1.93 7.61 22.96
C GLY A 173 3.07 6.78 22.38
N GLU A 174 4.16 6.69 23.14
CA GLU A 174 5.30 5.84 22.78
C GLU A 174 4.94 4.35 22.87
N GLY A 175 5.53 3.54 21.99
CA GLY A 175 5.22 2.12 21.93
C GLY A 175 6.25 1.31 21.15
N PHE A 176 5.84 0.13 20.68
CA PHE A 176 6.73 -0.76 19.94
C PHE A 176 7.16 -0.17 18.59
N LEU A 177 6.26 0.57 17.92
CA LEU A 177 6.50 1.15 16.60
C LEU A 177 6.68 2.67 16.62
N THR A 178 6.59 3.31 17.79
CA THR A 178 6.59 4.77 17.91
C THR A 178 7.49 5.21 19.06
N GLU A 179 8.34 6.20 18.82
CA GLU A 179 9.22 6.81 19.82
C GLU A 179 9.20 8.33 19.65
N PHE A 180 9.26 9.08 20.75
CA PHE A 180 9.34 10.53 20.79
C PHE A 180 10.73 10.99 21.22
N LYS A 181 11.16 12.11 20.65
CA LYS A 181 12.37 12.83 21.08
C LYS A 181 12.09 14.32 21.02
N GLU A 182 12.46 15.03 22.08
CA GLU A 182 12.28 16.48 22.11
C GLU A 182 13.08 17.18 21.03
N THR A 183 14.32 16.73 20.79
CA THR A 183 15.28 17.38 19.89
C THR A 183 16.13 16.35 19.15
N LEU A 184 16.77 16.79 18.07
CA LEU A 184 17.75 15.99 17.32
C LEU A 184 19.15 16.06 17.95
N ARG A 185 19.57 17.24 18.40
CA ARG A 185 20.94 17.50 18.86
C ARG A 185 21.08 18.50 19.99
N TYR A 186 20.04 19.27 20.30
CA TYR A 186 20.11 20.26 21.36
C TYR A 186 19.71 19.68 22.72
N ASP A 187 20.64 19.68 23.68
CA ASP A 187 20.34 19.32 25.07
C ASP A 187 19.70 20.53 25.76
N ARG A 188 18.38 20.50 25.95
CA ARG A 188 17.61 21.61 26.54
C ARG A 188 17.96 21.87 28.02
N ARG A 189 18.40 20.84 28.75
CA ARG A 189 18.79 20.98 30.17
C ARG A 189 20.12 21.71 30.30
N ARG A 190 21.10 21.31 29.48
CA ARG A 190 22.45 21.90 29.47
C ARG A 190 22.57 23.14 28.58
N ARG A 191 21.58 23.38 27.71
CA ARG A 191 21.53 24.45 26.71
C ARG A 191 22.70 24.45 25.72
N ILE A 192 23.15 23.26 25.33
CA ILE A 192 24.29 23.08 24.43
C ILE A 192 23.97 22.05 23.34
N VAL A 193 24.71 22.11 22.23
CA VAL A 193 24.72 21.05 21.23
C VAL A 193 25.39 19.81 21.83
N SER A 194 24.73 18.66 21.76
CA SER A 194 25.16 17.41 22.36
C SER A 194 25.17 16.28 21.34
N LYS A 195 26.36 15.72 21.09
CA LYS A 195 26.51 14.48 20.29
C LYS A 195 25.84 13.28 20.94
N GLU A 196 25.63 13.32 22.26
CA GLU A 196 24.91 12.28 22.99
C GLU A 196 23.43 12.25 22.60
N VAL A 197 22.81 13.42 22.39
CA VAL A 197 21.43 13.53 21.90
C VAL A 197 21.32 12.98 20.48
N GLU A 198 22.24 13.37 19.58
CA GLU A 198 22.30 12.83 18.21
C GLU A 198 22.42 11.30 18.23
N ARG A 199 23.27 10.77 19.12
CA ARG A 199 23.45 9.32 19.32
C ARG A 199 22.18 8.64 19.80
N MET A 200 21.40 9.23 20.70
CA MET A 200 20.13 8.65 21.16
C MET A 200 19.09 8.54 20.04
N VAL A 201 19.02 9.55 19.17
CA VAL A 201 18.16 9.52 17.97
C VAL A 201 18.64 8.42 17.02
N MET A 202 19.94 8.34 16.73
CA MET A 202 20.47 7.32 15.82
C MET A 202 20.33 5.90 16.39
N LYS A 203 20.51 5.72 17.70
CA LYS A 203 20.25 4.46 18.42
C LYS A 203 18.82 3.98 18.18
N THR A 204 17.85 4.89 18.22
CA THR A 204 16.43 4.59 17.95
C THR A 204 16.22 4.15 16.50
N ILE A 205 16.81 4.86 15.54
CA ILE A 205 16.72 4.48 14.12
C ILE A 205 17.32 3.09 13.88
N VAL A 206 18.49 2.78 14.45
CA VAL A 206 19.13 1.45 14.36
C VAL A 206 18.22 0.37 14.96
N ALA A 207 17.62 0.63 16.12
CA ALA A 207 16.71 -0.30 16.76
C ALA A 207 15.48 -0.61 15.90
N PHE A 208 14.91 0.39 15.23
CA PHE A 208 13.81 0.19 14.29
C PHE A 208 14.24 -0.57 13.03
N LEU A 209 15.41 -0.26 12.45
CA LEU A 209 15.97 -0.99 11.31
C LEU A 209 16.13 -2.49 11.60
N ASN A 210 16.57 -2.82 12.82
CA ASN A 210 16.79 -4.19 13.27
C ASN A 210 15.51 -4.90 13.76
N ALA A 211 14.42 -4.16 13.93
CA ALA A 211 13.10 -4.67 14.31
C ALA A 211 12.11 -4.47 13.15
N LYS A 212 10.80 -4.40 13.43
CA LYS A 212 9.74 -4.32 12.40
C LYS A 212 9.60 -2.93 11.75
N GLY A 213 10.64 -2.08 11.82
CA GLY A 213 10.53 -0.66 11.52
C GLY A 213 9.81 0.12 12.61
N GLY A 214 9.46 1.37 12.31
CA GLY A 214 8.76 2.27 13.22
C GLY A 214 8.78 3.72 12.76
N THR A 215 8.25 4.60 13.59
CA THR A 215 8.22 6.04 13.39
C THR A 215 8.80 6.73 14.61
N LEU A 216 9.77 7.61 14.37
CA LEU A 216 10.33 8.50 15.38
C LEU A 216 9.81 9.90 15.14
N LEU A 217 9.17 10.50 16.16
CA LEU A 217 8.78 11.91 16.15
C LEU A 217 9.85 12.74 16.87
N ILE A 218 10.37 13.76 16.22
CA ILE A 218 11.32 14.72 16.79
C ILE A 218 10.64 16.09 16.92
N GLY A 219 10.79 16.74 18.07
CA GLY A 219 10.03 17.94 18.43
C GLY A 219 8.83 17.63 19.33
N VAL A 220 8.81 16.45 19.97
CA VAL A 220 7.74 16.01 20.89
C VAL A 220 8.39 15.51 22.18
N SER A 221 7.90 15.94 23.35
CA SER A 221 8.40 15.47 24.64
C SER A 221 7.89 14.07 24.98
N ASP A 222 8.51 13.46 25.99
CA ASP A 222 8.10 12.14 26.50
C ASP A 222 6.65 12.16 27.01
N ASP A 223 6.13 13.32 27.43
CA ASP A 223 4.74 13.53 27.86
C ASP A 223 3.77 13.81 26.68
N GLY A 224 4.27 13.79 25.44
CA GLY A 224 3.49 14.10 24.24
C GLY A 224 3.28 15.59 23.97
N GLU A 225 3.99 16.49 24.66
CA GLU A 225 3.93 17.92 24.36
C GLU A 225 4.69 18.22 23.07
N ILE A 226 4.08 18.99 22.16
CA ILE A 226 4.74 19.44 20.93
C ILE A 226 5.71 20.57 21.29
N VAL A 227 7.00 20.27 21.39
CA VAL A 227 8.06 21.24 21.73
C VAL A 227 8.52 22.02 20.48
N GLY A 228 8.56 21.37 19.32
CA GLY A 228 9.03 21.93 18.07
C GLY A 228 10.54 21.78 17.84
N LEU A 229 11.02 22.23 16.67
CA LEU A 229 12.41 22.03 16.20
C LEU A 229 13.29 23.30 16.24
N GLU A 230 12.79 24.41 16.78
CA GLU A 230 13.46 25.71 16.71
C GLU A 230 14.85 25.69 17.37
N ASP A 231 14.96 25.04 18.54
CA ASP A 231 16.22 24.86 19.25
C ASP A 231 17.26 24.13 18.38
N ASP A 232 16.86 23.11 17.64
CA ASP A 232 17.75 22.40 16.71
C ASP A 232 18.11 23.29 15.51
N TYR A 233 17.13 23.99 14.91
CA TYR A 233 17.36 24.86 13.76
C TYR A 233 18.42 25.91 14.03
N GLN A 234 18.39 26.56 15.21
CA GLN A 234 19.35 27.60 15.56
C GLN A 234 20.81 27.10 15.66
N THR A 235 21.02 25.80 15.84
CA THR A 235 22.36 25.19 15.95
C THR A 235 22.98 24.82 14.59
N LEU A 236 22.22 24.92 13.51
CA LEU A 236 22.61 24.45 12.18
C LEU A 236 23.15 25.60 11.31
N PRO A 237 24.06 25.33 10.36
CA PRO A 237 24.53 26.34 9.41
C PRO A 237 23.38 26.96 8.61
N LYS A 238 22.44 26.11 8.16
CA LYS A 238 21.18 26.52 7.55
C LYS A 238 20.09 26.35 8.62
N LYS A 239 19.63 27.48 9.16
CA LYS A 239 18.72 27.53 10.32
C LYS A 239 17.26 27.30 9.95
N ASN A 240 16.98 26.20 9.27
CA ASN A 240 15.63 25.85 8.84
C ASN A 240 15.49 24.35 8.60
N ARG A 241 14.26 23.94 8.24
CA ARG A 241 13.89 22.58 7.86
C ARG A 241 14.90 21.89 6.94
N ASP A 242 15.32 22.52 5.85
CA ASP A 242 16.25 21.90 4.91
C ASP A 242 17.62 21.62 5.56
N GLY A 243 18.09 22.54 6.41
CA GLY A 243 19.32 22.33 7.16
C GLY A 243 19.23 21.14 8.11
N PHE A 244 18.09 21.01 8.79
CA PHE A 244 17.82 19.89 9.68
C PHE A 244 17.76 18.56 8.93
N GLU A 245 17.02 18.50 7.82
CA GLU A 245 16.91 17.30 7.00
C GLU A 245 18.27 16.85 6.48
N ASN A 246 19.10 17.79 6.01
CA ASN A 246 20.46 17.50 5.57
C ASN A 246 21.34 16.97 6.71
N HIS A 247 21.25 17.57 7.90
CA HIS A 247 22.00 17.12 9.07
C HIS A 247 21.59 15.72 9.51
N LEU A 248 20.29 15.45 9.62
CA LEU A 248 19.76 14.12 9.94
C LEU A 248 20.19 13.07 8.89
N SER A 249 20.10 13.41 7.59
CA SER A 249 20.56 12.54 6.51
C SER A 249 22.05 12.23 6.61
N MET A 250 22.86 13.23 6.97
CA MET A 250 24.29 13.05 7.22
C MET A 250 24.54 12.11 8.40
N LEU A 251 23.86 12.31 9.54
CA LEU A 251 24.01 11.44 10.72
C LEU A 251 23.67 9.97 10.38
N VAL A 252 22.59 9.72 9.64
CA VAL A 252 22.25 8.36 9.19
C VAL A 252 23.37 7.78 8.32
N LYS A 253 23.92 8.56 7.38
CA LYS A 253 25.00 8.10 6.49
C LYS A 253 26.29 7.81 7.23
N THR A 254 26.67 8.62 8.21
CA THR A 254 27.97 8.54 8.89
C THR A 254 27.94 7.61 10.11
N MET A 255 26.83 7.54 10.84
CA MET A 255 26.73 6.75 12.07
C MET A 255 26.09 5.37 11.85
N ILE A 256 25.33 5.17 10.77
CA ILE A 256 24.66 3.88 10.48
C ILE A 256 25.15 3.30 9.15
N GLY A 257 25.27 4.14 8.13
CA GLY A 257 25.84 3.77 6.84
C GLY A 257 24.88 4.03 5.66
N LEU A 258 25.46 4.44 4.54
CA LEU A 258 24.74 4.78 3.31
C LEU A 258 23.72 3.72 2.83
N PRO A 259 23.98 2.39 2.91
CA PRO A 259 23.03 1.39 2.44
C PRO A 259 21.70 1.37 3.21
N PHE A 260 21.66 1.93 4.42
CA PHE A 260 20.45 2.00 5.24
C PHE A 260 19.61 3.25 4.98
N ALA A 261 20.17 4.28 4.34
CA ALA A 261 19.48 5.54 4.07
C ALA A 261 18.17 5.34 3.29
N LYS A 262 18.09 4.33 2.42
CA LYS A 262 16.87 3.99 1.67
C LYS A 262 15.69 3.51 2.53
N TYR A 263 15.95 3.12 3.78
CA TYR A 263 14.92 2.71 4.74
C TYR A 263 14.46 3.85 5.65
N VAL A 264 15.10 5.02 5.58
CA VAL A 264 14.80 6.16 6.44
C VAL A 264 14.21 7.27 5.57
N SER A 265 12.98 7.67 5.86
CA SER A 265 12.32 8.79 5.19
C SER A 265 11.91 9.85 6.20
N VAL A 266 12.10 11.12 5.82
CA VAL A 266 11.89 12.27 6.69
C VAL A 266 10.75 13.11 6.14
N LYS A 267 9.83 13.53 7.00
CA LYS A 267 8.74 14.46 6.71
C LYS A 267 8.62 15.47 7.84
N PHE A 268 7.97 16.59 7.56
CA PHE A 268 7.74 17.64 8.55
C PHE A 268 6.28 18.03 8.52
N GLU A 269 5.68 18.15 9.70
CA GLU A 269 4.30 18.59 9.87
C GLU A 269 4.23 19.71 10.89
N LYS A 270 3.32 20.67 10.66
CA LYS A 270 3.12 21.80 11.56
C LYS A 270 1.88 21.55 12.43
N ILE A 271 2.06 21.57 13.75
CA ILE A 271 0.99 21.38 14.73
C ILE A 271 1.10 22.50 15.76
N ASN A 272 0.00 23.23 16.00
CA ASN A 272 -0.02 24.38 16.93
C ASN A 272 1.12 25.38 16.66
N ASP A 273 1.35 25.69 15.39
CA ASP A 273 2.42 26.55 14.88
C ASP A 273 3.87 26.10 15.14
N ARG A 274 4.08 24.90 15.68
CA ARG A 274 5.39 24.27 15.85
C ARG A 274 5.60 23.18 14.80
N GLU A 275 6.79 23.09 14.21
CA GLU A 275 7.13 22.00 13.29
C GLU A 275 7.61 20.77 14.07
N VAL A 276 7.14 19.58 13.66
CA VAL A 276 7.55 18.27 14.15
C VAL A 276 8.14 17.50 12.98
N CYS A 277 9.26 16.81 13.21
CA CYS A 277 9.91 15.96 12.21
C CYS A 277 9.50 14.50 12.42
N LEU A 278 8.98 13.89 11.37
CA LEU A 278 8.58 12.48 11.32
C LEU A 278 9.64 11.69 10.56
N VAL A 279 10.29 10.77 11.25
CA VAL A 279 11.27 9.85 10.68
C VAL A 279 10.65 8.47 10.59
N SER A 280 10.22 8.08 9.39
CA SER A 280 9.70 6.73 9.14
C SER A 280 10.84 5.79 8.76
N VAL A 281 11.00 4.72 9.54
CA VAL A 281 12.08 3.75 9.42
C VAL A 281 11.49 2.39 9.03
N GLY A 282 11.90 1.86 7.88
CA GLY A 282 11.53 0.52 7.44
C GLY A 282 12.39 -0.57 8.07
N GLU A 283 11.90 -1.81 8.03
CA GLU A 283 12.68 -3.00 8.36
C GLU A 283 13.85 -3.18 7.38
N SER A 284 15.05 -3.38 7.91
CA SER A 284 16.24 -3.57 7.08
C SER A 284 16.37 -5.02 6.58
N HIS A 285 16.83 -5.16 5.33
CA HIS A 285 17.23 -6.44 4.74
C HIS A 285 18.49 -7.09 5.34
N ARG A 286 19.22 -6.38 6.19
CA ARG A 286 20.45 -6.85 6.85
C ARG A 286 20.65 -6.17 8.21
N PRO A 287 21.47 -6.73 9.12
CA PRO A 287 21.74 -6.14 10.42
C PRO A 287 22.34 -4.74 10.29
N ALA A 288 21.80 -3.78 11.03
CA ALA A 288 22.27 -2.39 11.14
C ALA A 288 23.02 -2.20 12.46
N TYR A 289 24.13 -1.46 12.41
CA TYR A 289 24.95 -1.14 13.57
C TYR A 289 25.09 0.36 13.72
N LEU A 290 25.20 0.83 14.96
CA LEU A 290 25.55 2.20 15.27
C LEU A 290 27.08 2.30 15.44
N HIS A 291 27.74 3.10 14.62
CA HIS A 291 29.18 3.28 14.64
C HIS A 291 29.57 4.37 15.63
N ASN A 292 30.62 4.10 16.39
CA ASN A 292 31.21 5.03 17.35
C ASN A 292 32.51 5.62 16.78
N ASN A 293 32.92 6.76 17.33
CA ASN A 293 34.19 7.39 16.96
C ASN A 293 35.41 6.47 17.23
N ASP A 294 35.28 5.49 18.13
CA ASP A 294 36.34 4.57 18.53
C ASP A 294 36.34 3.24 17.74
N GLN A 295 35.78 3.21 16.52
CA GLN A 295 35.62 2.02 15.67
C GLN A 295 34.81 0.86 16.30
N LYS A 296 34.16 1.10 17.44
CA LYS A 296 33.20 0.15 18.02
C LYS A 296 31.85 0.29 17.34
N GLU A 297 31.22 -0.85 17.07
CA GLU A 297 29.88 -0.96 16.52
C GLU A 297 28.94 -1.52 17.58
N ASP A 298 27.85 -0.80 17.86
CA ASP A 298 26.83 -1.22 18.80
C ASP A 298 25.60 -1.74 18.04
N PHE A 299 25.09 -2.89 18.48
CA PHE A 299 23.87 -3.47 17.94
C PHE A 299 22.69 -3.19 18.90
N PHE A 300 21.64 -2.59 18.37
CA PHE A 300 20.43 -2.25 19.12
C PHE A 300 19.20 -2.87 18.47
N VAL A 301 18.27 -3.33 19.29
CA VAL A 301 16.98 -3.89 18.84
C VAL A 301 15.85 -3.29 19.68
N ARG A 302 14.71 -3.01 19.04
CA ARG A 302 13.49 -2.63 19.75
C ARG A 302 12.83 -3.87 20.36
N VAL A 303 12.70 -3.91 21.68
CA VAL A 303 12.04 -4.98 22.44
C VAL A 303 10.95 -4.34 23.30
N GLY A 304 9.69 -4.61 22.97
CA GLY A 304 8.57 -3.88 23.57
C GLY A 304 8.67 -2.37 23.29
N ASN A 305 8.47 -1.55 24.31
CA ASN A 305 8.62 -0.09 24.22
C ASN A 305 10.04 0.40 24.55
N SER A 306 11.06 -0.46 24.45
CA SER A 306 12.42 -0.11 24.87
C SER A 306 13.46 -0.51 23.83
N THR A 307 14.53 0.28 23.76
CA THR A 307 15.67 0.00 22.88
C THR A 307 16.79 -0.68 23.66
N GLN A 308 17.01 -1.95 23.39
CA GLN A 308 17.95 -2.80 24.12
C GLN A 308 19.29 -2.92 23.36
N PRO A 309 20.44 -2.73 24.03
CA PRO A 309 21.73 -3.15 23.50
C PRO A 309 21.82 -4.68 23.56
N PHE A 310 22.35 -5.30 22.51
CA PHE A 310 22.63 -6.73 22.53
C PHE A 310 24.15 -6.92 22.64
N SER A 311 24.55 -7.90 23.46
CA SER A 311 25.92 -8.41 23.47
C SER A 311 26.26 -9.09 22.14
N MET A 312 27.54 -9.41 21.91
CA MET A 312 27.97 -10.08 20.69
C MET A 312 27.26 -11.43 20.49
N SER A 313 27.12 -12.24 21.54
CA SER A 313 26.44 -13.54 21.48
C SER A 313 24.95 -13.41 21.18
N GLU A 314 24.26 -12.45 21.82
CA GLU A 314 22.83 -12.19 21.54
C GLU A 314 22.64 -11.66 20.12
N THR A 315 23.55 -10.82 19.65
CA THR A 315 23.54 -10.28 18.28
C THR A 315 23.68 -11.39 17.26
N GLU A 316 24.63 -12.30 17.42
CA GLU A 316 24.84 -13.43 16.51
C GLU A 316 23.60 -14.34 16.44
N GLU A 317 23.03 -14.69 17.60
CA GLU A 317 21.83 -15.51 17.69
C GLU A 317 20.61 -14.84 17.04
N TYR A 318 20.43 -13.55 17.31
CA TYR A 318 19.34 -12.76 16.75
C TYR A 318 19.46 -12.66 15.22
N ILE A 319 20.67 -12.41 14.71
CA ILE A 319 20.92 -12.28 13.27
C ILE A 319 20.61 -13.58 12.54
N ARG A 320 21.07 -14.71 13.08
CA ARG A 320 20.82 -16.04 12.52
C ARG A 320 19.33 -16.35 12.43
N THR A 321 18.55 -15.97 13.43
CA THR A 321 17.12 -16.27 13.49
C THR A 321 16.30 -15.39 12.54
N ARG A 322 16.77 -14.17 12.26
CA ARG A 322 15.99 -13.13 11.57
C ARG A 322 16.28 -12.98 10.08
N TRP A 323 17.53 -13.16 9.66
CA TRP A 323 17.97 -12.90 8.28
C TRP A 323 18.51 -14.13 7.54
N THR A 324 18.48 -15.31 8.16
CA THR A 324 18.85 -16.59 7.51
C THR A 324 17.58 -17.33 7.11
#